data_AF-A0AAW5ZSW2-F1
#
_entry.id   AF-A0AAW5ZSW2-F1
#
_cell.length_a   1.000
_cell.length_b   1.000
_cell.length_c   1.000
_cell.angle_alpha   90.00
_cell.angle_beta   90.00
_cell.angle_gamma   90.00
#
_symmetry.space_group_name_H-M   'P 1'
#
loop_
_entity.id
_entity.type
_entity.pdbx_description
1 polymer ?
#
loop_
_entity_poly.entity_id
_entity_poly.type
_entity_poly.pdbx_seq_one_letter_code
_entity_poly.pdbx_strand_id
1 'polypeptide(L)'
;MNIVKTIGKKFAFFSVAATLALMAGQAQSVTVTSVALTGENYTRACVRFFVRGQHYDVSEGQLTKVLRVASGSTFMASVFPGATCGGTAARNVWYTTNSETRQTWLVR
;
A
#
# COMPACT_ATOMS: atom_id res chain seq x y z
N MET A 1 -1.26 -6.25 74.36
CA MET A 1 -2.46 -6.79 73.70
C MET A 1 -2.51 -6.20 72.28
N ASN A 2 -2.34 -7.09 71.27
CA ASN A 2 -2.58 -6.97 69.81
C ASN A 2 -1.80 -5.90 69.01
N ILE A 3 -0.70 -6.27 68.31
CA ILE A 3 -0.60 -6.79 66.91
C ILE A 3 -0.94 -5.67 65.91
N VAL A 4 0.00 -5.20 65.07
CA VAL A 4 0.15 -5.66 63.68
C VAL A 4 1.63 -5.70 63.24
N LYS A 5 2.07 -6.89 62.82
CA LYS A 5 3.25 -7.13 61.98
C LYS A 5 2.84 -6.91 60.51
N THR A 6 3.58 -6.12 59.76
CA THR A 6 3.53 -6.16 58.29
C THR A 6 4.92 -6.39 57.72
N ILE A 7 5.04 -7.59 57.15
CA ILE A 7 6.16 -8.15 56.43
C ILE A 7 6.12 -7.63 54.99
N GLY A 8 7.29 -7.38 54.41
CA GLY A 8 7.51 -7.44 52.96
C GLY A 8 8.38 -6.29 52.45
N LYS A 9 9.27 -6.46 51.48
CA LYS A 9 9.74 -7.62 50.70
C LYS A 9 10.93 -7.05 49.93
N LYS A 10 12.15 -7.59 50.12
CA LYS A 10 13.35 -7.11 49.40
C LYS A 10 13.21 -7.49 47.92
N PHE A 11 13.15 -6.51 47.03
CA PHE A 11 13.27 -6.75 45.58
C PHE A 11 14.62 -6.18 45.11
N ALA A 12 15.55 -7.08 44.82
CA ALA A 12 16.77 -6.77 44.10
C ALA A 12 16.45 -6.75 42.60
N PHE A 13 16.71 -5.62 41.93
CA PHE A 13 16.56 -5.49 40.49
C PHE A 13 17.90 -5.80 39.82
N PHE A 14 17.99 -6.94 39.12
CA PHE A 14 19.10 -7.23 38.23
C PHE A 14 18.86 -6.49 36.91
N SER A 15 19.76 -5.58 36.53
CA SER A 15 19.71 -4.89 35.25
C SER A 15 20.48 -5.70 34.21
N VAL A 16 19.77 -6.27 33.22
CA VAL A 16 20.37 -6.94 32.07
C VAL A 16 20.66 -5.89 31.00
N ALA A 17 21.95 -5.70 30.68
CA ALA A 17 22.37 -4.86 29.57
C ALA A 17 22.18 -5.65 28.25
N ALA A 18 21.20 -5.23 27.44
CA ALA A 18 21.03 -5.74 26.08
C ALA A 18 21.90 -4.92 25.12
N THR A 19 22.93 -5.55 24.56
CA THR A 19 23.75 -5.00 23.46
C THR A 19 22.94 -5.04 22.16
N LEU A 20 22.61 -3.88 21.60
CA LEU A 20 22.06 -3.78 20.25
C LEU A 20 23.19 -3.97 19.23
N ALA A 21 23.21 -5.12 18.57
CA ALA A 21 24.03 -5.32 17.37
C ALA A 21 23.35 -4.62 16.18
N LEU A 22 23.94 -3.53 15.71
CA LEU A 22 23.50 -2.80 14.52
C LEU A 22 23.84 -3.63 13.27
N MET A 23 22.86 -4.34 12.72
CA MET A 23 23.01 -5.00 11.42
C MET A 23 22.93 -3.94 10.32
N ALA A 24 24.10 -3.52 9.81
CA ALA A 24 24.19 -2.72 8.60
C ALA A 24 23.77 -3.58 7.39
N GLY A 25 22.46 -3.64 7.13
CA GLY A 25 21.93 -4.21 5.90
C GLY A 25 22.39 -3.37 4.72
N GLN A 26 23.15 -4.00 3.81
CA GLN A 26 23.58 -3.38 2.58
C GLN A 26 22.34 -2.99 1.76
N ALA A 27 22.11 -1.70 1.55
CA ALA A 27 21.04 -1.24 0.69
C ALA A 27 21.41 -1.60 -0.76
N GLN A 28 20.83 -2.69 -1.29
CA GLN A 28 20.86 -2.95 -2.73
C GLN A 28 20.21 -1.75 -3.43
N SER A 29 21.00 -1.03 -4.25
CA SER A 29 20.48 -0.03 -5.18
C SER A 29 19.68 -0.78 -6.25
N VAL A 30 18.34 -0.81 -6.10
CA VAL A 30 17.45 -1.33 -7.12
C VAL A 30 17.33 -0.25 -8.20
N THR A 31 17.78 -0.55 -9.41
CA THR A 31 17.55 0.33 -10.57
C THR A 31 16.05 0.46 -10.80
N VAL A 32 15.49 1.63 -10.48
CA VAL A 32 14.07 1.93 -10.68
C VAL A 32 13.86 2.40 -12.12
N THR A 33 13.19 1.58 -12.92
CA THR A 33 12.84 1.92 -14.31
C THR A 33 11.54 2.71 -14.34
N SER A 34 11.45 3.72 -15.21
CA SER A 34 10.19 4.42 -15.46
C SER A 34 9.27 3.57 -16.36
N VAL A 35 8.05 3.33 -15.90
CA VAL A 35 6.98 2.61 -16.60
C VAL A 35 5.93 3.60 -17.10
N ALA A 36 5.50 3.45 -18.35
CA ALA A 36 4.31 4.08 -18.89
C ALA A 36 3.10 3.17 -18.63
N LEU A 37 2.33 3.49 -17.60
CA LEU A 37 1.15 2.73 -17.15
C LEU A 37 -0.14 3.37 -17.69
N THR A 38 -1.00 2.55 -18.26
CA THR A 38 -2.37 2.96 -18.63
C THR A 38 -3.37 2.09 -17.87
N GLY A 39 -4.36 2.70 -17.22
CA GLY A 39 -5.49 1.98 -16.63
C GLY A 39 -6.61 1.83 -17.66
N GLU A 40 -7.17 0.64 -17.80
CA GLU A 40 -8.28 0.35 -18.70
C GLU A 40 -9.46 -0.18 -17.88
N ASN A 41 -10.64 0.41 -18.10
CA ASN A 41 -11.86 -0.02 -17.46
C ASN A 41 -12.65 -0.95 -18.38
N TYR A 42 -12.58 -2.25 -18.10
CA TYR A 42 -13.36 -3.28 -18.77
C TYR A 42 -14.53 -3.79 -17.92
N THR A 43 -14.88 -3.03 -16.88
CA THR A 43 -16.07 -3.25 -16.06
C THR A 43 -17.27 -2.53 -16.68
N ARG A 44 -18.49 -2.95 -16.36
CA ARG A 44 -19.74 -2.26 -16.75
C ARG A 44 -20.10 -1.09 -15.82
N ALA A 45 -19.11 -0.52 -15.15
CA ALA A 45 -19.30 0.49 -14.13
C ALA A 45 -18.13 1.49 -14.12
N CYS A 46 -18.18 2.51 -13.26
CA CYS A 46 -17.07 3.46 -13.14
C CYS A 46 -15.91 2.90 -12.31
N VAL A 47 -14.68 3.14 -12.76
CA VAL A 47 -13.46 2.79 -12.04
C VAL A 47 -12.64 4.03 -11.74
N ARG A 48 -12.27 4.21 -10.46
CA ARG A 48 -11.35 5.27 -10.02
C ARG A 48 -9.97 4.69 -9.78
N PHE A 49 -8.99 5.08 -10.58
CA PHE A 49 -7.59 4.70 -10.42
C PHE A 49 -6.88 5.67 -9.47
N PHE A 50 -6.13 5.17 -8.48
CA PHE A 50 -5.35 5.96 -7.54
C PHE A 50 -3.86 5.76 -7.82
N VAL A 51 -3.24 6.76 -8.45
CA VAL A 51 -1.85 6.69 -8.90
C VAL A 51 -1.11 7.97 -8.49
N ARG A 52 -0.02 7.80 -7.72
CA ARG A 52 0.83 8.91 -7.22
C ARG A 52 0.04 10.00 -6.48
N GLY A 53 -0.93 9.60 -5.65
CA GLY A 53 -1.77 10.51 -4.88
C GLY A 53 -2.80 11.29 -5.71
N GLN A 54 -2.91 11.01 -7.00
CA GLN A 54 -3.98 11.53 -7.88
C GLN A 54 -5.03 10.44 -8.12
N HIS A 55 -6.24 10.85 -8.48
CA HIS A 55 -7.28 9.94 -8.92
C HIS A 55 -7.69 10.19 -10.37
N TYR A 56 -8.14 9.13 -11.04
CA TYR A 56 -8.65 9.17 -12.41
C TYR A 56 -9.92 8.35 -12.51
N ASP A 57 -11.04 9.01 -12.76
CA ASP A 57 -12.32 8.36 -13.01
C ASP A 57 -12.38 7.96 -14.48
N VAL A 58 -12.66 6.69 -14.72
CA VAL A 58 -12.69 6.09 -16.04
C VAL A 58 -14.01 5.38 -16.20
N SER A 59 -14.80 5.82 -17.19
CA SER A 59 -16.05 5.16 -17.58
C SER A 59 -15.78 3.83 -18.27
N GLU A 60 -16.82 3.00 -18.40
CA GLU A 60 -16.76 1.72 -19.13
C GLU A 60 -16.13 1.88 -20.52
N GLY A 61 -15.20 0.97 -20.85
CA GLY A 61 -14.53 0.92 -22.15
C GLY A 61 -13.51 2.03 -22.40
N GLN A 62 -13.23 2.88 -21.41
CA GLN A 62 -12.27 3.97 -21.52
C GLN A 62 -10.94 3.62 -20.85
N LEU A 63 -9.92 4.43 -21.18
CA LEU A 63 -8.59 4.34 -20.61
C LEU A 63 -8.22 5.63 -19.89
N THR A 64 -7.33 5.54 -18.90
CA THR A 64 -6.65 6.71 -18.36
C THR A 64 -5.71 7.31 -19.41
N LYS A 65 -5.26 8.54 -19.19
CA LYS A 65 -4.02 9.02 -19.83
C LYS A 65 -2.84 8.12 -19.43
N VAL A 66 -1.75 8.15 -20.19
CA VAL A 66 -0.51 7.46 -19.83
C VAL A 66 0.09 8.09 -18.57
N LEU A 67 0.35 7.26 -17.56
CA LEU A 67 0.89 7.65 -16.26
C LEU A 67 2.33 7.15 -16.15
N ARG A 68 3.27 8.05 -15.87
CA ARG A 68 4.68 7.68 -15.63
C ARG A 68 4.89 7.34 -14.16
N VAL A 69 5.21 6.08 -13.89
CA VAL A 69 5.37 5.51 -12.55
C VAL A 69 6.66 4.69 -12.44
N ALA A 70 7.13 4.46 -11.21
CA ALA A 70 8.30 3.63 -10.96
C ALA A 70 7.95 2.14 -11.07
N SER A 71 8.80 1.34 -11.69
CA SER A 71 8.71 -0.13 -11.69
C SER A 71 8.68 -0.68 -10.26
N GLY A 72 7.93 -1.74 -10.01
CA GLY A 72 7.75 -2.32 -8.68
C GLY A 72 6.75 -1.55 -7.79
N SER A 73 6.20 -0.42 -8.26
CA SER A 73 5.19 0.32 -7.52
C SER A 73 3.84 -0.38 -7.60
N THR A 74 3.12 -0.38 -6.48
CA THR A 74 1.77 -0.92 -6.36
C THR A 74 0.73 0.19 -6.28
N PHE A 75 -0.36 0.05 -7.04
CA PHE A 75 -1.44 1.02 -7.15
C PHE A 75 -2.79 0.35 -6.88
N MET A 76 -3.77 1.18 -6.49
CA MET A 76 -5.15 0.73 -6.22
C MET A 76 -6.09 1.35 -7.24
N ALA A 77 -7.14 0.62 -7.61
CA ALA A 77 -8.31 1.16 -8.27
C ALA A 77 -9.57 0.65 -7.56
N SER A 78 -10.57 1.51 -7.47
CA SER A 78 -11.87 1.19 -6.87
C SER A 78 -12.92 1.08 -7.96
N VAL A 79 -13.68 -0.01 -7.93
CA VAL A 79 -14.82 -0.24 -8.83
C VAL A 79 -16.10 0.16 -8.10
N PHE A 80 -16.87 1.05 -8.70
CA PHE A 80 -18.15 1.50 -8.15
C PHE A 80 -19.29 0.68 -8.76
N PRO A 81 -20.43 0.53 -8.08
CA PRO A 81 -21.55 -0.27 -8.58
C PRO A 81 -22.36 0.41 -9.71
N GLY A 82 -22.07 1.67 -10.05
CA GLY A 82 -22.82 2.45 -11.03
C GLY A 82 -21.95 3.15 -12.07
N ALA A 83 -22.61 3.87 -12.98
CA ALA A 83 -21.94 4.61 -14.07
C ALA A 83 -21.08 5.79 -13.59
N THR A 84 -21.27 6.26 -12.35
CA THR A 84 -20.50 7.34 -11.74
C THR A 84 -19.58 6.81 -10.64
N CYS A 85 -18.37 7.34 -10.53
CA CYS A 85 -17.41 7.01 -9.48
C CYS A 85 -17.77 7.74 -8.17
N GLY A 86 -18.87 7.32 -7.54
CA GLY A 86 -19.42 7.94 -6.33
C GLY A 86 -19.96 6.93 -5.33
N GLY A 87 -20.01 7.34 -4.06
CA GLY A 87 -20.45 6.49 -2.95
C GLY A 87 -19.41 5.45 -2.52
N THR A 88 -19.88 4.33 -1.97
CA THR A 88 -19.03 3.23 -1.50
C THR A 88 -18.58 2.37 -2.68
N ALA A 89 -17.28 2.12 -2.79
CA ALA A 89 -16.73 1.20 -3.78
C ALA A 89 -17.24 -0.23 -3.52
N ALA A 90 -17.64 -0.92 -4.59
CA ALA A 90 -18.05 -2.32 -4.53
C ALA A 90 -16.85 -3.24 -4.29
N ARG A 91 -15.69 -2.90 -4.85
CA ARG A 91 -14.41 -3.59 -4.59
C ARG A 91 -13.22 -2.70 -4.90
N ASN A 92 -12.07 -3.09 -4.35
CA ASN A 92 -10.77 -2.55 -4.69
C ASN A 92 -9.95 -3.61 -5.41
N VAL A 93 -9.21 -3.19 -6.42
CA VAL A 93 -8.25 -4.00 -7.16
C VAL A 93 -6.87 -3.37 -7.06
N TRP A 94 -5.83 -4.20 -7.11
CA TRP A 94 -4.46 -3.76 -6.95
C TRP A 94 -3.61 -4.20 -8.13
N TYR A 95 -2.61 -3.39 -8.48
CA TYR A 95 -1.69 -3.70 -9.56
C TYR A 95 -0.28 -3.25 -9.22
N THR A 96 0.67 -4.17 -9.35
CA THR A 96 2.10 -3.91 -9.16
C THR A 96 2.78 -3.88 -10.52
N THR A 97 3.42 -2.76 -10.84
CA THR A 97 4.18 -2.63 -12.08
C THR A 97 5.42 -3.51 -12.07
N ASN A 98 5.78 -4.08 -13.21
CA ASN A 98 7.04 -4.80 -13.40
C ASN A 98 8.09 -3.91 -14.12
N SER A 99 9.18 -4.50 -14.61
CA SER A 99 10.27 -3.79 -15.31
C SER A 99 9.97 -3.44 -16.77
N GLU A 100 8.83 -3.84 -17.32
CA GLU A 100 8.42 -3.48 -18.69
C GLU A 100 8.12 -1.99 -18.79
N THR A 101 8.63 -1.34 -19.84
CA THR A 101 8.54 0.12 -20.02
C THR A 101 7.13 0.61 -20.35
N ARG A 102 6.23 -0.27 -20.80
CA ARG A 102 4.83 0.02 -21.11
C ARG A 102 3.95 -1.09 -20.55
N GLN A 103 2.95 -0.72 -19.76
CA GLN A 103 2.05 -1.67 -19.11
C GLN A 103 0.62 -1.16 -19.17
N THR A 104 -0.31 -2.08 -19.37
CA THR A 104 -1.75 -1.80 -19.27
C THR A 104 -2.31 -2.55 -18.07
N TRP A 105 -2.88 -1.81 -17.13
CA TRP A 105 -3.64 -2.37 -16.04
C TRP A 105 -5.11 -2.42 -16.42
N LEU A 106 -5.57 -3.61 -16.78
CA LEU A 106 -6.96 -3.87 -17.13
C LEU A 106 -7.76 -4.27 -15.89
N VAL A 107 -8.81 -3.50 -15.58
CA VAL A 107 -9.75 -3.76 -14.48
C VAL A 107 -11.02 -4.40 -15.03
N ARG A 108 -11.38 -5.59 -14.53
CA ARG A 108 -12.58 -6.37 -14.91
C ARG A 108 -13.44 -6.60 -13.69
#